data_AF-A0A5J4JIG9-F1
#
_entry.id   AF-A0A5J4JIG9-F1
#
_cell.length_a   1.000
_cell.length_b   1.000
_cell.length_c   1.000
_cell.angle_alpha   90.00
_cell.angle_beta   90.00
_cell.angle_gamma   90.00
#
_symmetry.space_group_name_H-M   'P 1'
#
loop_
_entity.id
_entity.type
_entity.pdbx_description
1 polymer ?
#
loop_
_entity_poly.entity_id
_entity_poly.type
_entity_poly.pdbx_seq_one_letter_code
_entity_poly.pdbx_strand_id
1 'polypeptide(L)'
;MIKTIYALGKNYLTAENPSMIQSMTLPIARSDDAIKYAVIVDFSLTEKRVRLTPKEIGESTSSELLWIGTVDGAASPQWFGTVSINNVEYLLSQTITNLLDRWNQEDPYYSLLQEVQNVFFVDLGAEKKSEERYRYVFNPAYVGGELTEKSAKKAVKAVAKQFQTFMEKEANVRAKDVLLYTLAIDGQLVVSQPEYERLVIAQKLSVFEHAKKGVCALTNEESLVTGQTTKLKFNYYINDKINFASDLEEKSFVKNLSISKDAYQAIMAGEAYILRHFNTRFSGLPCYIIPDFLYDVPFENIPFEKIREHIHRFVRTIKTVKVAEDLEQEIEDYKEYEYQMDNRQPYFVTFSFLHKNTVGFKSEQAVI
;
A
#
# COMPACT_ATOMS: atom_id res chain seq x y z
N MET A 1 17.08 3.77 -11.49
CA MET A 1 15.78 3.39 -10.87
C MET A 1 15.89 2.57 -9.57
N ILE A 2 16.04 1.23 -9.54
CA ILE A 2 15.91 0.46 -8.27
C ILE A 2 16.89 0.88 -7.17
N LYS A 3 18.14 1.22 -7.54
CA LYS A 3 19.14 1.76 -6.61
C LYS A 3 18.66 3.05 -5.94
N THR A 4 18.03 3.94 -6.71
CA THR A 4 17.52 5.21 -6.21
C THR A 4 16.32 5.03 -5.30
N ILE A 5 15.43 4.08 -5.63
CA ILE A 5 14.31 3.71 -4.76
C ILE A 5 14.81 3.11 -3.44
N TYR A 6 15.76 2.18 -3.51
CA TYR A 6 16.43 1.61 -2.34
C TYR A 6 17.02 2.72 -1.46
N ALA A 7 17.78 3.64 -2.06
CA ALA A 7 18.43 4.70 -1.34
C ALA A 7 17.46 5.70 -0.69
N LEU A 8 16.42 6.08 -1.42
CA LEU A 8 15.35 6.94 -0.90
C LEU A 8 14.65 6.28 0.28
N GLY A 9 14.33 4.99 0.17
CA GLY A 9 13.74 4.24 1.27
C GLY A 9 14.69 4.06 2.46
N LYS A 10 15.98 3.80 2.22
CA LYS A 10 16.99 3.75 3.28
C LYS A 10 17.09 5.09 4.02
N ASN A 11 17.18 6.20 3.28
CA ASN A 11 17.21 7.54 3.85
C ASN A 11 15.97 7.81 4.68
N TYR A 12 14.77 7.54 4.16
CA TYR A 12 13.50 7.68 4.86
C TYR A 12 13.46 6.86 6.17
N LEU A 13 13.88 5.59 6.12
CA LEU A 13 13.95 4.72 7.30
C LEU A 13 14.93 5.25 8.37
N THR A 14 16.01 5.92 7.98
CA THR A 14 17.02 6.45 8.92
C THR A 14 16.71 7.85 9.43
N ALA A 15 16.24 8.75 8.57
CA ALA A 15 16.11 10.18 8.85
C ALA A 15 14.78 10.49 9.55
N GLU A 16 13.69 9.88 9.10
CA GLU A 16 12.37 10.06 9.70
C GLU A 16 12.02 8.95 10.70
N ASN A 17 12.77 7.85 10.69
CA ASN A 17 12.64 6.72 11.61
C ASN A 17 11.19 6.22 11.83
N PRO A 18 10.40 5.99 10.76
CA PRO A 18 9.09 5.36 10.89
C PRO A 18 9.24 3.89 11.32
N SER A 19 8.20 3.31 11.92
CA SER A 19 8.13 1.86 12.01
C SER A 19 8.14 1.23 10.61
N MET A 20 8.61 -0.01 10.53
CA MET A 20 8.73 -0.72 9.25
C MET A 20 7.39 -0.84 8.52
N ILE A 21 6.28 -0.99 9.24
CA ILE A 21 4.95 -1.08 8.61
C ILE A 21 4.43 0.28 8.15
N GLN A 22 4.66 1.35 8.94
CA GLN A 22 4.30 2.72 8.56
C GLN A 22 5.06 3.17 7.31
N SER A 23 6.30 2.69 7.15
CA SER A 23 7.09 3.03 5.99
C SER A 23 6.52 2.45 4.69
N MET A 24 5.64 1.44 4.76
CA MET A 24 5.01 0.78 3.61
C MET A 24 3.61 1.31 3.26
N THR A 25 3.10 2.32 3.99
CA THR A 25 1.74 2.80 3.76
C THR A 25 1.62 3.60 2.47
N LEU A 26 0.50 3.43 1.79
CA LEU A 26 0.25 3.94 0.45
C LEU A 26 -0.48 5.28 0.48
N PRO A 27 -0.42 6.11 -0.58
CA PRO A 27 -1.28 7.28 -0.67
C PRO A 27 -2.76 6.89 -0.65
N ILE A 28 -3.58 7.76 -0.06
CA ILE A 28 -5.04 7.69 -0.19
C ILE A 28 -5.43 8.68 -1.29
N ALA A 29 -5.94 8.16 -2.41
CA ALA A 29 -6.32 8.99 -3.55
C ALA A 29 -7.53 9.88 -3.22
N ARG A 30 -7.26 11.16 -2.95
CA ARG A 30 -8.28 12.19 -2.69
C ARG A 30 -8.40 13.16 -3.87
N SER A 31 -9.58 13.72 -4.06
CA SER A 31 -9.79 14.91 -4.91
C SER A 31 -9.61 16.15 -4.06
N ASP A 32 -8.90 17.17 -4.56
CA ASP A 32 -8.45 18.32 -3.76
C ASP A 32 -9.59 19.16 -3.13
N ASP A 33 -10.81 19.08 -3.67
CA ASP A 33 -11.91 19.99 -3.29
C ASP A 33 -13.01 19.37 -2.38
N ALA A 34 -12.90 18.09 -2.00
CA ALA A 34 -13.95 17.42 -1.23
C ALA A 34 -13.41 16.71 0.02
N ILE A 35 -14.05 16.96 1.17
CA ILE A 35 -13.80 16.22 2.40
C ILE A 35 -14.07 14.74 2.17
N LYS A 36 -13.10 13.90 2.53
CA LYS A 36 -13.17 12.44 2.42
C LYS A 36 -12.96 11.80 3.77
N TYR A 37 -13.55 10.63 3.96
CA TYR A 37 -13.60 9.93 5.23
C TYR A 37 -13.00 8.52 5.15
N ALA A 38 -12.35 8.11 6.23
CA ALA A 38 -12.20 6.71 6.58
C ALA A 38 -13.28 6.39 7.62
N VAL A 39 -13.94 5.24 7.51
CA VAL A 39 -14.93 4.80 8.50
C VAL A 39 -14.33 3.69 9.35
N ILE A 40 -14.24 3.94 10.66
CA ILE A 40 -13.88 2.91 11.64
C ILE A 40 -15.13 2.06 11.89
N VAL A 41 -15.04 0.78 11.56
CA VAL A 41 -16.07 -0.23 11.78
C VAL A 41 -15.73 -0.97 13.06
N ASP A 42 -16.38 -0.57 14.14
CA ASP A 42 -16.12 -1.08 15.49
C ASP A 42 -17.18 -2.12 15.88
N PHE A 43 -16.74 -3.36 16.08
CA PHE A 43 -17.56 -4.43 16.63
C PHE A 43 -17.50 -4.35 18.15
N SER A 44 -18.55 -3.80 18.78
CA SER A 44 -18.63 -3.76 20.24
C SER A 44 -19.21 -5.06 20.76
N LEU A 45 -18.38 -5.90 21.38
CA LEU A 45 -18.81 -7.13 22.04
C LEU A 45 -19.63 -6.81 23.29
N THR A 46 -19.26 -5.73 23.99
CA THR A 46 -19.96 -5.27 25.20
C THR A 46 -21.43 -4.94 24.91
N GLU A 47 -21.67 -4.19 23.83
CA GLU A 47 -23.02 -3.74 23.48
C GLU A 47 -23.72 -4.62 22.43
N LYS A 48 -23.00 -5.59 21.88
CA LYS A 48 -23.45 -6.45 20.77
C LYS A 48 -24.02 -5.64 19.62
N ARG A 49 -23.31 -4.60 19.20
CA ARG A 49 -23.66 -3.77 18.04
C ARG A 49 -22.43 -3.32 17.26
N VAL A 50 -22.66 -2.91 16.03
CA VAL A 50 -21.65 -2.28 15.19
C VAL A 50 -21.74 -0.77 15.36
N ARG A 51 -20.64 -0.13 15.71
CA ARG A 51 -20.49 1.32 15.78
C ARG A 51 -19.67 1.80 14.59
N LEU A 52 -20.10 2.90 13.99
CA LEU A 52 -19.39 3.50 12.86
C LEU A 52 -18.90 4.89 13.25
N THR A 53 -17.59 5.09 13.18
CA THR A 53 -16.98 6.39 13.47
C THR A 53 -16.32 6.94 12.21
N PRO A 54 -16.88 7.99 11.58
CA PRO A 54 -16.22 8.66 10.47
C PRO A 54 -15.01 9.44 10.98
N LYS A 55 -13.88 9.31 10.28
CA LYS A 55 -12.65 10.07 10.50
C LYS A 55 -12.30 10.78 9.20
N GLU A 56 -12.14 12.10 9.26
CA GLU A 56 -11.67 12.87 8.11
C GLU A 56 -10.26 12.44 7.70
N ILE A 57 -10.04 12.27 6.39
CA ILE A 57 -8.76 11.85 5.83
C ILE A 57 -7.83 13.05 5.76
N GLY A 58 -6.88 13.06 6.69
CA GLY A 58 -5.73 13.97 6.71
C GLY A 58 -4.45 13.31 6.16
N GLU A 59 -3.34 14.04 6.24
CA GLU A 59 -2.03 13.58 5.76
C GLU A 59 -1.52 12.34 6.50
N SER A 60 -1.77 12.25 7.80
CA SER A 60 -1.33 11.13 8.65
C SER A 60 -2.23 9.89 8.56
N THR A 61 -3.43 10.00 7.99
CA THR A 61 -4.46 8.95 8.07
C THR A 61 -4.01 7.62 7.48
N SER A 62 -3.21 7.65 6.40
CA SER A 62 -2.68 6.41 5.81
C SER A 62 -1.77 5.65 6.79
N SER A 63 -0.90 6.37 7.49
CA SER A 63 0.02 5.81 8.49
C SER A 63 -0.70 5.39 9.77
N GLU A 64 -1.68 6.17 10.22
CA GLU A 64 -2.49 5.83 11.41
C GLU A 64 -3.33 4.58 11.23
N LEU A 65 -3.90 4.39 10.03
CA LEU A 65 -4.76 3.25 9.72
C LEU A 65 -4.03 2.10 9.01
N LEU A 66 -2.69 2.17 8.91
CA LEU A 66 -1.85 1.21 8.19
C LEU A 66 -2.42 0.81 6.82
N TRP A 67 -2.75 1.81 6.00
CA TRP A 67 -3.26 1.58 4.66
C TRP A 67 -2.13 1.10 3.74
N ILE A 68 -2.05 -0.22 3.53
CA ILE A 68 -1.00 -0.90 2.74
C ILE A 68 -1.54 -1.56 1.45
N GLY A 69 -2.80 -1.29 1.11
CA GLY A 69 -3.48 -1.87 -0.06
C GLY A 69 -4.19 -3.18 0.25
N THR A 70 -4.15 -4.13 -0.69
CA THR A 70 -4.70 -5.49 -0.55
C THR A 70 -3.57 -6.51 -0.49
N VAL A 71 -3.87 -7.72 -0.01
CA VAL A 71 -2.89 -8.81 -0.03
C VAL A 71 -2.57 -9.16 -1.48
N ASP A 72 -1.28 -9.18 -1.83
CA ASP A 72 -0.82 -9.36 -3.21
C ASP A 72 -1.21 -10.76 -3.74
N GLY A 73 -1.75 -10.83 -4.96
CA GLY A 73 -2.18 -12.06 -5.64
C GLY A 73 -3.70 -12.21 -5.78
N ALA A 74 -4.17 -12.58 -6.99
CA ALA A 74 -5.61 -12.60 -7.34
C ALA A 74 -6.45 -13.59 -6.50
N ALA A 75 -5.84 -14.65 -5.99
CA ALA A 75 -6.50 -15.66 -5.15
C ALA A 75 -6.05 -15.61 -3.68
N SER A 76 -5.28 -14.59 -3.29
CA SER A 76 -4.73 -14.50 -1.94
C SER A 76 -5.82 -14.22 -0.91
N PRO A 77 -5.82 -14.92 0.24
CA PRO A 77 -6.74 -14.62 1.34
C PRO A 77 -6.58 -13.18 1.79
N GLN A 78 -7.68 -12.43 1.87
CA GLN A 78 -7.66 -11.01 2.25
C GLN A 78 -7.87 -10.90 3.76
N TRP A 79 -6.93 -10.27 4.46
CA TRP A 79 -6.91 -10.22 5.92
C TRP A 79 -6.39 -8.90 6.51
N PHE A 80 -6.07 -7.91 5.67
CA PHE A 80 -5.66 -6.61 6.16
C PHE A 80 -6.84 -5.89 6.83
N GLY A 81 -6.58 -5.28 7.99
CA GLY A 81 -7.57 -4.62 8.83
C GLY A 81 -8.12 -3.31 8.25
N THR A 82 -7.45 -2.74 7.25
CA THR A 82 -7.91 -1.55 6.52
C THR A 82 -8.07 -1.87 5.04
N VAL A 83 -9.26 -1.57 4.50
CA VAL A 83 -9.63 -1.86 3.11
C VAL A 83 -10.15 -0.61 2.41
N SER A 84 -10.07 -0.58 1.08
CA SER A 84 -10.67 0.51 0.30
C SER A 84 -12.20 0.37 0.22
N ILE A 85 -12.88 1.45 -0.15
CA ILE A 85 -14.34 1.47 -0.34
C ILE A 85 -14.85 0.32 -1.22
N ASN A 86 -14.13 -0.01 -2.29
CA ASN A 86 -14.52 -1.04 -3.25
C ASN A 86 -14.39 -2.47 -2.69
N ASN A 87 -13.77 -2.62 -1.51
CA ASN A 87 -13.38 -3.89 -0.93
C ASN A 87 -13.99 -4.12 0.47
N VAL A 88 -15.06 -3.39 0.83
CA VAL A 88 -15.75 -3.59 2.12
C VAL A 88 -16.22 -5.04 2.33
N GLU A 89 -16.52 -5.75 1.25
CA GLU A 89 -16.82 -7.20 1.24
C GLU A 89 -15.75 -8.02 1.97
N TYR A 90 -14.47 -7.61 1.93
CA TYR A 90 -13.40 -8.31 2.63
C TYR A 90 -13.53 -8.19 4.15
N LEU A 91 -13.89 -7.01 4.69
CA LEU A 91 -14.16 -6.87 6.14
C LEU A 91 -15.36 -7.71 6.56
N LEU A 92 -16.38 -7.77 5.71
CA LEU A 92 -17.66 -8.42 6.00
C LEU A 92 -17.68 -9.94 5.74
N SER A 93 -16.55 -10.55 5.35
CA SER A 93 -16.51 -12.00 5.09
C SER A 93 -15.15 -12.67 5.32
N GLN A 94 -14.05 -12.00 4.96
CA GLN A 94 -12.74 -12.63 4.87
C GLN A 94 -11.79 -12.23 5.99
N THR A 95 -11.85 -10.96 6.42
CA THR A 95 -10.76 -10.35 7.19
C THR A 95 -10.58 -11.02 8.54
N ILE A 96 -11.64 -11.11 9.33
CA ILE A 96 -11.58 -11.71 10.68
C ILE A 96 -11.25 -13.20 10.59
N THR A 97 -11.91 -13.94 9.70
CA THR A 97 -11.66 -15.38 9.49
C THR A 97 -10.19 -15.65 9.16
N ASN A 98 -9.63 -14.90 8.20
CA ASN A 98 -8.25 -15.09 7.78
C ASN A 98 -7.24 -14.56 8.82
N LEU A 99 -7.63 -13.60 9.67
CA LEU A 99 -6.82 -13.19 10.83
C LEU A 99 -6.76 -14.32 11.85
N LEU A 100 -7.87 -14.99 12.16
CA LEU A 100 -7.90 -16.13 13.08
C LEU A 100 -7.00 -17.28 12.64
N ASP A 101 -6.83 -17.51 11.33
CA ASP A 101 -5.90 -18.53 10.82
C ASP A 101 -4.41 -18.19 11.04
N ARG A 102 -4.11 -16.91 11.30
CA ARG A 102 -2.73 -16.37 11.28
C ARG A 102 -2.27 -15.87 12.63
N TRP A 103 -3.20 -15.35 13.42
CA TRP A 103 -2.94 -14.72 14.70
C TRP A 103 -2.50 -15.74 15.74
N ASN A 104 -1.50 -15.38 16.55
CA ASN A 104 -1.06 -16.23 17.64
C ASN A 104 -2.23 -16.51 18.60
N GLN A 105 -2.57 -17.79 18.80
CA GLN A 105 -3.67 -18.20 19.67
C GLN A 105 -3.42 -17.89 21.15
N GLU A 106 -2.17 -17.69 21.55
CA GLU A 106 -1.79 -17.28 22.90
C GLU A 106 -1.94 -15.77 23.13
N ASP A 107 -2.09 -14.98 22.07
CA ASP A 107 -2.31 -13.54 22.17
C ASP A 107 -3.76 -13.24 22.59
N PRO A 108 -4.02 -12.42 23.63
CA PRO A 108 -5.37 -12.16 24.12
C PRO A 108 -6.33 -11.58 23.08
N TYR A 109 -5.81 -10.87 22.08
CA TYR A 109 -6.61 -10.30 21.00
C TYR A 109 -7.20 -11.37 20.07
N TYR A 110 -6.62 -12.58 20.04
CA TYR A 110 -7.18 -13.74 19.33
C TYR A 110 -8.59 -14.07 19.80
N SER A 111 -8.81 -14.12 21.12
CA SER A 111 -10.12 -14.43 21.70
C SER A 111 -11.17 -13.38 21.32
N LEU A 112 -10.78 -12.10 21.22
CA LEU A 112 -11.67 -11.03 20.76
C LEU A 112 -12.07 -11.21 19.29
N LEU A 113 -11.11 -11.54 18.40
CA LEU A 113 -11.41 -11.85 17.00
C LEU A 113 -12.38 -13.04 16.87
N GLN A 114 -12.17 -14.06 17.70
CA GLN A 114 -13.00 -15.27 17.71
C GLN A 114 -14.42 -14.96 18.19
N GLU A 115 -14.54 -14.18 19.26
CA GLU A 115 -15.84 -13.76 19.79
C GLU A 115 -16.59 -12.87 18.79
N VAL A 116 -15.90 -11.95 18.10
CA VAL A 116 -16.52 -11.13 17.05
C VAL A 116 -17.06 -12.01 15.92
N GLN A 117 -16.31 -13.01 15.45
CA GLN A 117 -16.81 -13.94 14.44
C GLN A 117 -18.06 -14.68 14.94
N ASN A 118 -18.02 -15.19 16.17
CA ASN A 118 -19.14 -15.96 16.74
C ASN A 118 -20.41 -15.12 16.96
N VAL A 119 -20.26 -13.83 17.30
CA VAL A 119 -21.40 -12.95 17.61
C VAL A 119 -21.95 -12.28 16.36
N PHE A 120 -21.08 -11.79 15.48
CA PHE A 120 -21.46 -10.90 14.38
C PHE A 120 -21.52 -11.56 13.01
N PHE A 121 -21.06 -12.82 12.86
CA PHE A 121 -21.04 -13.51 11.58
C PHE A 121 -21.90 -14.77 11.60
N VAL A 122 -22.46 -15.11 10.44
CA VAL A 122 -23.20 -16.34 10.20
C VAL A 122 -22.31 -17.26 9.37
N ASP A 123 -22.22 -18.52 9.80
CA ASP A 123 -21.60 -19.60 9.02
C ASP A 123 -22.61 -20.13 7.98
N LEU A 124 -22.36 -19.86 6.71
CA LEU A 124 -23.16 -20.36 5.59
C LEU A 124 -22.72 -21.76 5.12
N GLY A 125 -21.65 -22.29 5.69
CA GLY A 125 -20.94 -23.46 5.19
C GLY A 125 -20.18 -23.18 3.89
N ALA A 126 -19.46 -24.18 3.42
CA ALA A 126 -18.82 -24.19 2.11
C ALA A 126 -18.90 -25.58 1.52
N GLU A 127 -19.49 -25.72 0.33
CA GLU A 127 -19.54 -27.01 -0.37
C GLU A 127 -18.22 -27.28 -1.11
N LYS A 128 -17.49 -26.22 -1.47
CA LYS A 128 -16.25 -26.28 -2.24
C LYS A 128 -15.18 -25.38 -1.62
N LYS A 129 -13.91 -25.79 -1.74
CA LYS A 129 -12.75 -25.00 -1.27
C LYS A 129 -12.72 -23.56 -1.80
N SER A 130 -13.22 -23.31 -3.01
CA SER A 130 -13.30 -21.96 -3.59
C SER A 130 -14.32 -21.03 -2.92
N GLU A 131 -15.21 -21.58 -2.09
CA GLU A 131 -16.28 -20.89 -1.39
C GLU A 131 -15.93 -20.63 0.08
N GLU A 132 -14.89 -21.26 0.63
CA GLU A 132 -14.43 -21.08 2.02
C GLU A 132 -14.21 -19.61 2.39
N ARG A 133 -13.69 -18.80 1.46
CA ARG A 133 -13.52 -17.35 1.67
C ARG A 133 -14.83 -16.58 1.86
N TYR A 134 -15.98 -17.19 1.60
CA TYR A 134 -17.32 -16.61 1.79
C TYR A 134 -18.15 -17.37 2.83
N ARG A 135 -17.56 -18.37 3.51
CA ARG A 135 -18.25 -19.22 4.48
C ARG A 135 -18.86 -18.39 5.60
N TYR A 136 -18.06 -17.51 6.20
CA TYR A 136 -18.53 -16.58 7.22
C TYR A 136 -18.93 -15.27 6.57
N VAL A 137 -20.13 -14.78 6.91
CA VAL A 137 -20.66 -13.50 6.40
C VAL A 137 -21.22 -12.70 7.56
N PHE A 138 -20.93 -11.40 7.59
CA PHE A 138 -21.50 -10.49 8.57
C PHE A 138 -23.03 -10.61 8.61
N ASN A 139 -23.59 -10.74 9.81
CA ASN A 139 -25.02 -10.90 10.02
C ASN A 139 -25.73 -9.54 9.80
N PRO A 140 -26.54 -9.39 8.74
CA PRO A 140 -27.17 -8.12 8.42
C PRO A 140 -28.20 -7.67 9.47
N ALA A 141 -28.63 -8.53 10.39
CA ALA A 141 -29.52 -8.15 11.49
C ALA A 141 -28.95 -7.01 12.36
N TYR A 142 -27.61 -6.94 12.51
CA TYR A 142 -26.94 -5.87 13.26
C TYR A 142 -26.99 -4.50 12.56
N VAL A 143 -27.47 -4.45 11.32
CA VAL A 143 -27.67 -3.21 10.55
C VAL A 143 -29.12 -3.05 10.09
N GLY A 144 -30.06 -3.76 10.73
CA GLY A 144 -31.49 -3.71 10.39
C GLY A 144 -31.83 -4.37 9.06
N GLY A 145 -30.99 -5.30 8.61
CA GLY A 145 -31.13 -6.03 7.36
C GLY A 145 -31.41 -7.51 7.54
N GLU A 146 -31.51 -8.23 6.42
CA GLU A 146 -31.81 -9.66 6.39
C GLU A 146 -30.93 -10.41 5.39
N LEU A 147 -30.66 -11.67 5.70
CA LEU A 147 -29.92 -12.57 4.83
C LEU A 147 -30.88 -13.25 3.85
N THR A 148 -30.94 -12.77 2.61
CA THR A 148 -31.91 -13.23 1.59
C THR A 148 -31.30 -14.19 0.57
N GLU A 149 -29.99 -14.16 0.39
CA GLU A 149 -29.28 -14.92 -0.64
C GLU A 149 -28.75 -16.25 -0.09
N LYS A 150 -29.01 -17.35 -0.82
CA LYS A 150 -28.51 -18.69 -0.44
C LYS A 150 -27.07 -18.95 -0.88
N SER A 151 -26.61 -18.28 -1.94
CA SER A 151 -25.23 -18.44 -2.42
C SER A 151 -24.30 -17.53 -1.62
N ALA A 152 -23.28 -18.10 -0.98
CA ALA A 152 -22.35 -17.38 -0.11
C ALA A 152 -21.74 -16.12 -0.77
N LYS A 153 -21.28 -16.23 -2.03
CA LYS A 153 -20.74 -15.08 -2.77
C LYS A 153 -21.79 -13.97 -3.03
N LYS A 154 -23.03 -14.34 -3.33
CA LYS A 154 -24.11 -13.36 -3.53
C LYS A 154 -24.56 -12.74 -2.20
N ALA A 155 -24.58 -13.55 -1.14
CA ALA A 155 -24.87 -13.09 0.21
C ALA A 155 -23.91 -12.00 0.67
N VAL A 156 -22.60 -12.18 0.51
CA VAL A 156 -21.59 -11.16 0.84
C VAL A 156 -21.86 -9.84 0.11
N LYS A 157 -22.19 -9.90 -1.19
CA LYS A 157 -22.53 -8.69 -1.97
C LYS A 157 -23.81 -8.00 -1.49
N ALA A 158 -24.85 -8.78 -1.20
CA ALA A 158 -26.12 -8.26 -0.69
C ALA A 158 -25.94 -7.62 0.69
N VAL A 159 -25.19 -8.27 1.58
CA VAL A 159 -24.85 -7.75 2.91
C VAL A 159 -24.00 -6.49 2.81
N ALA A 160 -23.00 -6.44 1.92
CA ALA A 160 -22.20 -5.25 1.70
C ALA A 160 -23.04 -4.04 1.27
N LYS A 161 -24.06 -4.25 0.41
CA LYS A 161 -24.99 -3.19 0.02
C LYS A 161 -25.84 -2.70 1.20
N GLN A 162 -26.36 -3.62 2.02
CA GLN A 162 -27.13 -3.28 3.22
C GLN A 162 -26.26 -2.51 4.22
N PHE A 163 -25.02 -2.96 4.44
CA PHE A 163 -24.05 -2.30 5.30
C PHE A 163 -23.72 -0.88 4.81
N GLN A 164 -23.52 -0.67 3.49
CA GLN A 164 -23.29 0.67 2.94
C GLN A 164 -24.48 1.60 3.20
N THR A 165 -25.72 1.13 3.02
CA THR A 165 -26.91 1.93 3.33
C THR A 165 -27.02 2.27 4.82
N PHE A 166 -26.66 1.33 5.71
CA PHE A 166 -26.59 1.59 7.14
C PHE A 166 -25.50 2.63 7.47
N MET A 167 -24.32 2.48 6.88
CA MET A 167 -23.21 3.42 7.06
C MET A 167 -23.58 4.85 6.67
N GLU A 168 -24.26 5.04 5.53
CA GLU A 168 -24.67 6.39 5.11
C GLU A 168 -25.62 7.06 6.11
N LYS A 169 -26.46 6.27 6.79
CA LYS A 169 -27.41 6.76 7.80
C LYS A 169 -26.75 7.00 9.15
N GLU A 170 -26.01 6.02 9.64
CA GLU A 170 -25.45 6.00 11.00
C GLU A 170 -24.23 6.94 11.13
N ALA A 171 -23.31 6.88 10.16
CA ALA A 171 -22.12 7.72 10.18
C ALA A 171 -22.37 9.12 9.60
N ASN A 172 -23.57 9.38 9.03
CA ASN A 172 -23.94 10.64 8.39
C ASN A 172 -22.92 11.10 7.32
N VAL A 173 -22.37 10.16 6.55
CA VAL A 173 -21.43 10.41 5.44
C VAL A 173 -21.89 9.69 4.18
N ARG A 174 -21.73 10.31 3.01
CA ARG A 174 -22.11 9.66 1.74
C ARG A 174 -21.10 8.58 1.38
N ALA A 175 -21.54 7.45 0.81
CA ALA A 175 -20.64 6.37 0.42
C ALA A 175 -19.53 6.84 -0.53
N LYS A 176 -19.83 7.74 -1.48
CA LYS A 176 -18.84 8.32 -2.40
C LYS A 176 -17.74 9.16 -1.74
N ASP A 177 -17.94 9.57 -0.48
CA ASP A 177 -16.97 10.33 0.30
C ASP A 177 -16.15 9.45 1.24
N VAL A 178 -16.53 8.17 1.41
CA VAL A 178 -15.73 7.19 2.15
C VAL A 178 -14.69 6.59 1.22
N LEU A 179 -13.42 6.62 1.59
CA LEU A 179 -12.35 6.00 0.80
C LEU A 179 -11.81 4.72 1.42
N LEU A 180 -11.86 4.61 2.74
CA LEU A 180 -11.35 3.48 3.51
C LEU A 180 -12.37 3.02 4.56
N TYR A 181 -12.31 1.74 4.88
CA TYR A 181 -12.87 1.17 6.09
C TYR A 181 -11.74 0.54 6.91
N THR A 182 -11.79 0.67 8.22
CA THR A 182 -10.82 0.02 9.12
C THR A 182 -11.53 -0.68 10.26
N LEU A 183 -10.99 -1.82 10.70
CA LEU A 183 -11.58 -2.70 11.69
C LEU A 183 -11.17 -2.31 13.11
N ALA A 184 -12.15 -2.19 14.00
CA ALA A 184 -11.95 -2.08 15.44
C ALA A 184 -12.80 -3.11 16.21
N ILE A 185 -12.36 -3.44 17.42
CA ILE A 185 -13.10 -4.27 18.37
C ILE A 185 -13.09 -3.56 19.72
N ASP A 186 -14.27 -3.30 20.27
CA ASP A 186 -14.48 -2.50 21.49
C ASP A 186 -13.61 -1.22 21.53
N GLY A 187 -13.59 -0.50 20.40
CA GLY A 187 -12.87 0.77 20.23
C GLY A 187 -11.36 0.65 19.98
N GLN A 188 -10.79 -0.56 19.99
CA GLN A 188 -9.37 -0.79 19.68
C GLN A 188 -9.21 -1.16 18.20
N LEU A 189 -8.34 -0.43 17.49
CA LEU A 189 -8.04 -0.76 16.10
C LEU A 189 -7.30 -2.10 16.02
N VAL A 190 -7.69 -2.96 15.08
CA VAL A 190 -6.96 -4.21 14.80
C VAL A 190 -5.55 -3.90 14.28
N VAL A 191 -5.45 -2.83 13.47
CA VAL A 191 -4.18 -2.41 12.87
C VAL A 191 -3.18 -1.83 13.88
N SER A 192 -3.63 -1.43 15.08
CA SER A 192 -2.72 -0.94 16.13
C SER A 192 -2.13 -2.05 17.01
N GLN A 193 -2.52 -3.31 16.80
CA GLN A 193 -2.04 -4.41 17.63
C GLN A 193 -0.62 -4.83 17.19
N PRO A 194 0.33 -5.06 18.12
CA PRO A 194 1.68 -5.49 17.78
C PRO A 194 1.72 -6.78 16.96
N GLU A 195 0.84 -7.74 17.27
CA GLU A 195 0.75 -8.99 16.55
C GLU A 195 0.29 -8.78 15.09
N TYR A 196 -0.62 -7.83 14.83
CA TYR A 196 -1.00 -7.48 13.45
C TYR A 196 0.20 -6.97 12.66
N GLU A 197 0.99 -6.06 13.24
CA GLU A 197 2.21 -5.55 12.59
C GLU A 197 3.19 -6.70 12.27
N ARG A 198 3.43 -7.59 13.23
CA ARG A 198 4.28 -8.77 13.04
C ARG A 198 3.81 -9.62 11.86
N LEU A 199 2.50 -9.92 11.78
CA LEU A 199 1.92 -10.72 10.70
C LEU A 199 2.09 -10.05 9.34
N VAL A 200 1.87 -8.74 9.24
CA VAL A 200 1.99 -8.00 7.97
C VAL A 200 3.44 -8.02 7.50
N ILE A 201 4.38 -7.75 8.40
CA ILE A 201 5.81 -7.79 8.10
C ILE A 201 6.22 -9.20 7.64
N ALA A 202 5.79 -10.25 8.34
CA ALA A 202 6.04 -11.63 7.95
C ALA A 202 5.49 -11.95 6.54
N GLN A 203 4.26 -11.53 6.23
CA GLN A 203 3.65 -11.73 4.91
C GLN A 203 4.36 -10.96 3.78
N LYS A 204 4.89 -9.77 4.07
CA LYS A 204 5.67 -8.99 3.10
C LYS A 204 7.06 -9.58 2.88
N LEU A 205 7.59 -10.28 3.88
CA LEU A 205 8.90 -10.93 3.82
C LEU A 205 8.84 -12.43 3.49
N SER A 206 7.65 -12.97 3.19
CA SER A 206 7.48 -14.39 2.82
C SER A 206 8.29 -14.80 1.59
N VAL A 207 8.70 -13.84 0.76
CA VAL A 207 9.61 -14.04 -0.39
C VAL A 207 11.01 -14.56 0.00
N PHE A 208 11.33 -14.57 1.30
CA PHE A 208 12.57 -15.09 1.86
C PHE A 208 12.45 -16.50 2.47
N GLU A 209 11.27 -17.14 2.46
CA GLU A 209 11.07 -18.50 3.03
C GLU A 209 12.02 -19.56 2.43
N HIS A 210 12.43 -19.37 1.18
CA HIS A 210 13.39 -20.23 0.47
C HIS A 210 14.64 -19.47 0.02
N ALA A 211 14.98 -18.37 0.72
CA ALA A 211 16.16 -17.58 0.42
C ALA A 211 17.44 -18.42 0.55
N LYS A 212 18.39 -18.17 -0.36
CA LYS A 212 19.71 -18.82 -0.36
C LYS A 212 20.77 -17.79 -0.02
N LYS A 213 21.93 -18.26 0.46
CA LYS A 213 23.09 -17.39 0.67
C LYS A 213 23.57 -16.85 -0.69
N GLY A 214 23.87 -15.56 -0.75
CA GLY A 214 24.37 -14.90 -1.95
C GLY A 214 24.81 -13.47 -1.65
N VAL A 215 25.26 -12.76 -2.69
CA VAL A 215 25.67 -11.36 -2.57
C VAL A 215 24.52 -10.47 -3.02
N CYS A 216 24.15 -9.49 -2.19
CA CYS A 216 23.11 -8.54 -2.57
C CYS A 216 23.61 -7.56 -3.63
N ALA A 217 22.86 -7.40 -4.72
CA ALA A 217 23.19 -6.51 -5.82
C ALA A 217 23.13 -5.01 -5.46
N LEU A 218 22.51 -4.66 -4.32
CA LEU A 218 22.35 -3.27 -3.86
C LEU A 218 23.35 -2.88 -2.77
N THR A 219 23.73 -3.82 -1.90
CA THR A 219 24.66 -3.56 -0.79
C THR A 219 26.04 -4.16 -0.99
N ASN A 220 26.21 -5.09 -1.94
CA ASN A 220 27.41 -5.92 -2.13
C ASN A 220 27.80 -6.78 -0.91
N GLU A 221 26.89 -6.97 0.04
CA GLU A 221 27.11 -7.78 1.23
C GLU A 221 26.60 -9.22 1.02
N GLU A 222 27.29 -10.18 1.65
CA GLU A 222 26.85 -11.57 1.67
C GLU A 222 25.72 -11.76 2.69
N SER A 223 24.57 -12.25 2.25
CA SER A 223 23.38 -12.44 3.08
C SER A 223 22.44 -13.51 2.50
N LEU A 224 21.30 -13.75 3.16
CA LEU A 224 20.20 -14.47 2.54
C LEU A 224 19.50 -13.54 1.55
N VAL A 225 19.45 -13.96 0.28
CA VAL A 225 18.92 -13.15 -0.81
C VAL A 225 17.70 -13.80 -1.47
N THR A 226 16.83 -12.96 -2.00
CA THR A 226 15.72 -13.35 -2.87
C THR A 226 15.79 -12.60 -4.19
N GLY A 227 15.33 -13.25 -5.26
CA GLY A 227 15.06 -12.61 -6.55
C GLY A 227 13.57 -12.40 -6.79
N GLN A 228 12.70 -12.56 -5.78
CA GLN A 228 11.25 -12.42 -5.97
C GLN A 228 10.78 -11.00 -5.67
N THR A 229 10.30 -10.29 -6.68
CA THR A 229 9.77 -8.92 -6.55
C THR A 229 8.26 -8.86 -6.39
N THR A 230 7.58 -9.98 -6.13
CA THR A 230 6.11 -10.08 -6.13
C THR A 230 5.40 -9.28 -5.02
N LYS A 231 6.14 -8.83 -3.99
CA LYS A 231 5.62 -7.96 -2.92
C LYS A 231 5.94 -6.48 -3.14
N LEU A 232 6.79 -6.17 -4.13
CA LEU A 232 7.12 -4.82 -4.55
C LEU A 232 6.02 -4.27 -5.47
N LYS A 233 5.88 -2.95 -5.52
CA LYS A 233 4.83 -2.24 -6.25
C LYS A 233 5.24 -1.89 -7.67
N PHE A 234 6.52 -1.65 -7.93
CA PHE A 234 7.04 -1.41 -9.26
C PHE A 234 7.60 -2.68 -9.90
N ASN A 235 7.53 -2.74 -11.22
CA ASN A 235 8.16 -3.79 -12.01
C ASN A 235 9.59 -3.38 -12.35
N TYR A 236 10.56 -4.20 -11.96
CA TYR A 236 11.99 -3.89 -12.14
C TYR A 236 12.64 -4.63 -13.31
N TYR A 237 12.07 -5.74 -13.73
CA TYR A 237 12.52 -6.52 -14.88
C TYR A 237 11.37 -7.41 -15.39
N ILE A 238 11.58 -7.98 -16.57
CA ILE A 238 10.64 -8.88 -17.25
C ILE A 238 10.61 -10.22 -16.48
N ASN A 239 9.48 -10.53 -15.83
CA ASN A 239 9.29 -11.72 -15.01
C ASN A 239 8.43 -12.81 -15.69
N ASP A 240 7.97 -12.59 -16.93
CA ASP A 240 7.06 -13.46 -17.68
C ASP A 240 7.79 -14.37 -18.70
N LYS A 241 9.11 -14.25 -18.83
CA LYS A 241 9.91 -15.02 -19.80
C LYS A 241 10.93 -15.90 -19.08
N ILE A 242 10.80 -17.22 -19.27
CA ILE A 242 11.71 -18.24 -18.72
C ILE A 242 13.18 -18.02 -19.10
N ASN A 243 13.44 -17.37 -20.25
CA ASN A 243 14.80 -17.05 -20.70
C ASN A 243 15.51 -16.00 -19.82
N PHE A 244 14.76 -15.28 -18.98
CA PHE A 244 15.33 -14.39 -17.95
C PHE A 244 15.43 -15.09 -16.58
N ALA A 245 14.93 -16.31 -16.44
CA ALA A 245 15.09 -17.06 -15.21
C ALA A 245 16.51 -17.62 -15.10
N SER A 246 17.07 -17.51 -13.90
CA SER A 246 18.33 -18.11 -13.51
C SER A 246 18.25 -19.62 -13.64
N ASP A 247 19.17 -20.21 -14.42
CA ASP A 247 19.21 -21.67 -14.65
C ASP A 247 17.93 -22.24 -15.27
N LEU A 248 17.12 -21.40 -15.95
CA LEU A 248 15.81 -21.77 -16.52
C LEU A 248 14.81 -22.29 -15.47
N GLU A 249 15.06 -22.05 -14.17
CA GLU A 249 14.09 -22.34 -13.11
C GLU A 249 13.05 -21.23 -13.05
N GLU A 250 11.81 -21.54 -13.43
CA GLU A 250 10.66 -20.60 -13.61
C GLU A 250 10.40 -19.63 -12.42
N LYS A 251 10.96 -19.91 -11.23
CA LYS A 251 10.82 -19.08 -10.00
C LYS A 251 12.11 -18.46 -9.49
N SER A 252 13.24 -18.67 -10.16
CA SER A 252 14.55 -18.18 -9.75
C SER A 252 15.00 -17.06 -10.68
N PHE A 253 14.99 -15.81 -10.21
CA PHE A 253 15.56 -14.66 -10.94
C PHE A 253 16.82 -14.12 -10.26
N VAL A 254 17.41 -14.92 -9.37
CA VAL A 254 18.51 -14.55 -8.46
C VAL A 254 19.76 -14.09 -9.22
N LYS A 255 20.06 -14.66 -10.40
CA LYS A 255 21.18 -14.24 -11.27
C LYS A 255 20.98 -12.85 -11.88
N ASN A 256 19.75 -12.35 -11.97
CA ASN A 256 19.48 -11.01 -12.53
C ASN A 256 19.39 -9.94 -11.44
N LEU A 257 18.81 -10.29 -10.28
CA LEU A 257 18.63 -9.35 -9.17
C LEU A 257 18.56 -10.10 -7.84
N SER A 258 19.66 -10.12 -7.10
CA SER A 258 19.73 -10.68 -5.75
C SER A 258 19.55 -9.58 -4.70
N ILE A 259 18.51 -9.66 -3.88
CA ILE A 259 18.16 -8.62 -2.91
C ILE A 259 18.18 -9.22 -1.49
N SER A 260 18.92 -8.60 -0.57
CA SER A 260 18.91 -8.96 0.85
C SER A 260 17.62 -8.50 1.52
N LYS A 261 17.31 -9.04 2.70
CA LYS A 261 16.13 -8.66 3.48
C LYS A 261 16.06 -7.14 3.74
N ASP A 262 17.16 -6.56 4.22
CA ASP A 262 17.24 -5.14 4.56
C ASP A 262 17.07 -4.26 3.32
N ALA A 263 17.70 -4.64 2.21
CA ALA A 263 17.54 -3.92 0.95
C ALA A 263 16.11 -4.02 0.41
N TYR A 264 15.46 -5.18 0.56
CA TYR A 264 14.07 -5.38 0.16
C TYR A 264 13.11 -4.49 0.96
N GLN A 265 13.34 -4.39 2.27
CA GLN A 265 12.60 -3.51 3.18
C GLN A 265 12.78 -2.04 2.80
N ALA A 266 14.02 -1.61 2.56
CA ALA A 266 14.31 -0.26 2.09
C ALA A 266 13.65 0.03 0.73
N ILE A 267 13.65 -0.92 -0.22
CA ILE A 267 12.93 -0.74 -1.49
C ILE A 267 11.43 -0.56 -1.25
N MET A 268 10.77 -1.41 -0.45
CA MET A 268 9.33 -1.26 -0.14
C MET A 268 9.01 0.11 0.47
N ALA A 269 9.87 0.58 1.39
CA ALA A 269 9.73 1.91 1.98
C ALA A 269 9.89 3.02 0.93
N GLY A 270 10.88 2.90 0.04
CA GLY A 270 11.13 3.86 -1.03
C GLY A 270 10.00 3.90 -2.06
N GLU A 271 9.43 2.76 -2.44
CA GLU A 271 8.26 2.69 -3.33
C GLU A 271 7.06 3.40 -2.71
N ALA A 272 6.75 3.10 -1.45
CA ALA A 272 5.65 3.74 -0.74
C ALA A 272 5.87 5.26 -0.62
N TYR A 273 7.08 5.69 -0.31
CA TYR A 273 7.44 7.11 -0.27
C TYR A 273 7.23 7.80 -1.63
N ILE A 274 7.71 7.20 -2.73
CA ILE A 274 7.50 7.72 -4.08
C ILE A 274 6.01 7.85 -4.39
N LEU A 275 5.22 6.82 -4.05
CA LEU A 275 3.78 6.82 -4.29
C LEU A 275 3.08 7.94 -3.49
N ARG A 276 3.55 8.26 -2.28
CA ARG A 276 2.97 9.32 -1.43
C ARG A 276 3.40 10.73 -1.81
N HIS A 277 4.67 10.93 -2.15
CA HIS A 277 5.28 12.26 -2.21
C HIS A 277 5.64 12.72 -3.62
N PHE A 278 5.81 11.78 -4.55
CA PHE A 278 6.23 12.06 -5.93
C PHE A 278 5.14 11.72 -6.96
N ASN A 279 3.87 11.72 -6.55
CA ASN A 279 2.73 11.60 -7.47
C ASN A 279 2.40 12.95 -8.09
N THR A 280 2.19 12.98 -9.40
CA THR A 280 1.74 14.20 -10.09
C THR A 280 0.89 13.84 -11.31
N ARG A 281 0.56 14.85 -12.11
CA ARG A 281 0.01 14.66 -13.45
C ARG A 281 0.96 15.32 -14.45
N PHE A 282 1.14 14.77 -15.63
CA PHE A 282 1.82 15.44 -16.73
C PHE A 282 0.92 15.37 -17.96
N SER A 283 0.60 16.52 -18.55
CA SER A 283 -0.43 16.65 -19.60
C SER A 283 -1.77 15.96 -19.26
N GLY A 284 -2.21 16.06 -18.00
CA GLY A 284 -3.46 15.46 -17.49
C GLY A 284 -3.36 13.98 -17.08
N LEU A 285 -2.32 13.27 -17.49
CA LEU A 285 -2.09 11.86 -17.16
C LEU A 285 -1.39 11.73 -15.81
N PRO A 286 -1.84 10.85 -14.90
CA PRO A 286 -1.14 10.59 -13.65
C PRO A 286 0.23 9.96 -13.91
N CYS A 287 1.27 10.47 -13.27
CA CYS A 287 2.62 9.90 -13.32
C CYS A 287 3.33 10.07 -11.97
N TYR A 288 4.40 9.30 -11.79
CA TYR A 288 5.29 9.42 -10.64
C TYR A 288 6.65 9.88 -11.10
N ILE A 289 7.30 10.65 -10.25
CA ILE A 289 8.62 11.18 -10.54
C ILE A 289 9.63 10.44 -9.70
N ILE A 290 10.57 9.79 -10.37
CA ILE A 290 11.64 9.06 -9.71
C ILE A 290 12.92 9.81 -10.07
N PRO A 291 13.52 10.57 -9.13
CA PRO A 291 14.83 11.16 -9.40
C PRO A 291 15.81 10.02 -9.68
N ASP A 292 16.68 10.16 -10.68
CA ASP A 292 17.77 9.22 -10.94
C ASP A 292 19.06 10.02 -11.05
N PHE A 293 20.06 9.69 -10.23
CA PHE A 293 21.30 10.45 -10.18
C PHE A 293 22.28 9.90 -11.21
N LEU A 294 22.99 10.79 -11.90
CA LEU A 294 23.95 10.41 -12.96
C LEU A 294 25.16 9.66 -12.44
N TYR A 295 25.48 9.87 -11.17
CA TYR A 295 26.65 9.34 -10.50
C TYR A 295 26.23 8.68 -9.19
N ASP A 296 27.10 7.83 -8.64
CA ASP A 296 26.92 7.26 -7.31
C ASP A 296 27.09 8.39 -6.27
N VAL A 297 25.99 9.05 -5.93
CA VAL A 297 25.94 10.10 -4.90
C VAL A 297 25.84 9.41 -3.53
N PRO A 298 26.62 9.84 -2.52
CA PRO A 298 26.42 9.40 -1.14
C PRO A 298 25.00 9.77 -0.69
N PHE A 299 24.13 8.77 -0.67
CA PHE A 299 22.68 8.95 -0.50
C PHE A 299 22.27 9.56 0.85
N GLU A 300 23.18 9.56 1.83
CA GLU A 300 23.01 10.17 3.15
C GLU A 300 22.84 11.70 3.09
N ASN A 301 23.23 12.35 1.98
CA ASN A 301 23.23 13.81 1.86
C ASN A 301 22.27 14.35 0.78
N ILE A 302 21.38 13.52 0.24
CA ILE A 302 20.46 13.95 -0.82
C ILE A 302 19.28 14.71 -0.19
N PRO A 303 19.06 15.99 -0.56
CA PRO A 303 17.96 16.78 0.01
C PRO A 303 16.64 16.44 -0.70
N PHE A 304 16.12 15.22 -0.49
CA PHE A 304 14.94 14.70 -1.18
C PHE A 304 13.72 15.63 -1.08
N GLU A 305 13.55 16.32 0.05
CA GLU A 305 12.47 17.29 0.22
C GLU A 305 12.61 18.52 -0.67
N LYS A 306 13.83 19.07 -0.80
CA LYS A 306 14.09 20.17 -1.75
C LYS A 306 13.90 19.70 -3.19
N ILE A 307 14.38 18.49 -3.51
CA ILE A 307 14.19 17.88 -4.83
C ILE A 307 12.70 17.71 -5.12
N ARG A 308 11.91 17.24 -4.15
CA ARG A 308 10.45 17.09 -4.25
C ARG A 308 9.77 18.43 -4.54
N GLU A 309 10.04 19.45 -3.73
CA GLU A 309 9.48 20.79 -3.90
C GLU A 309 9.82 21.39 -5.27
N HIS A 310 11.08 21.26 -5.66
CA HIS A 310 11.58 21.76 -6.93
C HIS A 310 10.92 21.07 -8.12
N ILE A 311 10.85 19.73 -8.10
CA ILE A 311 10.20 18.94 -9.14
C ILE A 311 8.71 19.29 -9.27
N HIS A 312 7.99 19.44 -8.15
CA HIS A 312 6.57 19.82 -8.19
C HIS A 312 6.38 21.23 -8.75
N ARG A 313 7.30 22.15 -8.47
CA ARG A 313 7.31 23.49 -9.05
C ARG A 313 7.49 23.41 -10.56
N PHE A 314 8.56 22.78 -11.02
CA PHE A 314 8.85 22.59 -12.45
C PHE A 314 7.68 21.98 -13.23
N VAL A 315 7.06 20.92 -12.70
CA VAL A 315 5.91 20.27 -13.34
C VAL A 315 4.67 21.17 -13.35
N ARG A 316 4.48 22.00 -12.33
CA ARG A 316 3.41 23.01 -12.30
C ARG A 316 3.65 24.07 -13.38
N THR A 317 4.88 24.54 -13.51
CA THR A 317 5.28 25.60 -14.44
C THR A 317 5.14 25.15 -15.89
N ILE A 318 5.54 23.92 -16.24
CA ILE A 318 5.32 23.35 -17.57
C ILE A 318 3.83 23.24 -17.92
N LYS A 319 2.95 22.97 -16.94
CA LYS A 319 1.50 22.90 -17.19
C LYS A 319 0.89 24.26 -17.52
N THR A 320 1.45 25.33 -16.98
CA THR A 320 1.01 26.70 -17.24
C THR A 320 1.81 27.28 -18.39
N VAL A 321 1.46 26.90 -19.63
CA VAL A 321 1.97 27.47 -20.90
C VAL A 321 1.62 28.98 -21.06
N LYS A 322 1.34 29.70 -19.98
CA LYS A 322 0.85 31.09 -20.01
C LYS A 322 1.56 32.09 -19.10
N VAL A 323 2.72 31.75 -18.53
CA VAL A 323 3.64 32.78 -18.01
C VAL A 323 5.05 32.44 -18.44
N ALA A 324 5.45 32.94 -19.62
CA ALA A 324 6.81 32.76 -20.13
C ALA A 324 7.86 33.49 -19.26
N GLU A 325 7.45 34.52 -18.53
CA GLU A 325 8.32 35.32 -17.65
C GLU A 325 8.65 34.57 -16.33
N ASP A 326 7.69 33.85 -15.74
CA ASP A 326 7.94 33.00 -14.55
C ASP A 326 8.79 31.79 -14.91
N LEU A 327 8.63 31.24 -16.12
CA LEU A 327 9.44 30.12 -16.61
C LEU A 327 10.90 30.53 -16.83
N GLU A 328 11.17 31.72 -17.37
CA GLU A 328 12.55 32.24 -17.48
C GLU A 328 13.18 32.45 -16.10
N GLN A 329 12.45 33.08 -15.17
CA GLN A 329 12.94 33.28 -13.80
C GLN A 329 13.18 31.95 -13.08
N GLU A 330 12.30 30.96 -13.25
CA GLU A 330 12.47 29.63 -12.67
C GLU A 330 13.59 28.81 -13.33
N ILE A 331 13.80 28.98 -14.64
CA ILE A 331 14.96 28.39 -15.35
C ILE A 331 16.25 29.05 -14.88
N GLU A 332 16.23 30.35 -14.58
CA GLU A 332 17.42 31.04 -14.07
C GLU A 332 17.67 30.69 -12.60
N ASP A 333 16.63 30.57 -11.78
CA ASP A 333 16.73 29.98 -10.44
C ASP A 333 17.21 28.52 -10.49
N TYR A 334 16.82 27.75 -11.52
CA TYR A 334 17.29 26.39 -11.77
C TYR A 334 18.78 26.37 -12.08
N LYS A 335 19.24 27.25 -12.99
CA LYS A 335 20.67 27.39 -13.31
C LYS A 335 21.47 27.88 -12.10
N GLU A 336 20.93 28.82 -11.32
CA GLU A 336 21.56 29.32 -10.09
C GLU A 336 21.64 28.21 -9.04
N TYR A 337 20.61 27.36 -8.91
CA TYR A 337 20.62 26.19 -8.05
C TYR A 337 21.62 25.12 -8.54
N GLU A 338 21.67 24.82 -9.84
CA GLU A 338 22.71 23.95 -10.44
C GLU A 338 24.11 24.51 -10.21
N TYR A 339 24.28 25.83 -10.32
CA TYR A 339 25.55 26.53 -10.07
C TYR A 339 25.94 26.53 -8.58
N GLN A 340 24.97 26.54 -7.67
CA GLN A 340 25.21 26.32 -6.23
C GLN A 340 25.45 24.83 -5.91
N MET A 341 24.95 23.92 -6.75
CA MET A 341 25.26 22.51 -6.75
C MET A 341 26.53 22.15 -7.53
N ASP A 342 27.30 23.13 -8.04
CA ASP A 342 28.52 22.90 -8.85
C ASP A 342 29.69 22.29 -8.05
N ASN A 343 29.42 21.85 -6.80
CA ASN A 343 30.27 20.97 -6.00
C ASN A 343 29.60 19.63 -5.59
N ARG A 344 28.39 19.32 -6.06
CA ARG A 344 27.65 18.08 -5.79
C ARG A 344 26.73 17.68 -6.96
N GLN A 345 27.33 16.99 -7.94
CA GLN A 345 26.76 15.89 -8.76
C GLN A 345 25.43 16.15 -9.52
N PRO A 346 25.43 16.22 -10.87
CA PRO A 346 24.20 16.39 -11.65
C PRO A 346 23.23 15.19 -11.51
N TYR A 347 21.93 15.42 -11.70
CA TYR A 347 20.88 14.40 -11.64
C TYR A 347 19.89 14.54 -12.80
N PHE A 348 19.30 13.42 -13.23
CA PHE A 348 18.21 13.41 -14.20
C PHE A 348 16.88 13.12 -13.51
N VAL A 349 15.79 13.67 -14.03
CA VAL A 349 14.46 13.40 -13.52
C VAL A 349 13.79 12.39 -14.45
N THR A 350 13.58 11.16 -13.97
CA THR A 350 12.82 10.17 -14.74
C THR A 350 11.34 10.31 -14.43
N PHE A 351 10.55 10.66 -15.46
CA PHE A 351 9.10 10.58 -15.37
C PHE A 351 8.67 9.14 -15.66
N SER A 352 8.13 8.47 -14.64
CA SER A 352 7.54 7.14 -14.77
C SER A 352 6.02 7.27 -14.89
N PHE A 353 5.53 7.14 -16.11
CA PHE A 353 4.09 7.15 -16.40
C PHE A 353 3.52 5.77 -16.08
N LEU A 354 2.48 5.73 -15.22
CA LEU A 354 1.87 4.48 -14.81
C LEU A 354 0.54 4.25 -15.52
N HIS A 355 0.52 3.23 -16.37
CA HIS A 355 -0.72 2.55 -16.75
C HIS A 355 -0.99 1.45 -15.73
N LYS A 356 -2.11 1.55 -15.02
CA LYS A 356 -2.58 0.49 -14.12
C LYS A 356 -3.06 -0.69 -14.97
N ASN A 357 -2.26 -1.77 -15.03
CA ASN A 357 -2.69 -3.05 -15.61
C ASN A 357 -2.91 -4.08 -14.49
N THR A 358 -3.60 -5.17 -14.82
CA THR A 358 -4.13 -6.19 -13.90
C THR A 358 -3.11 -6.90 -12.99
N VAL A 359 -1.80 -6.71 -13.23
CA VAL A 359 -0.70 -7.42 -12.54
C VAL A 359 0.31 -6.45 -11.91
N GLY A 360 0.13 -5.14 -12.06
CA GLY A 360 1.04 -4.14 -11.49
C GLY A 360 1.16 -2.89 -12.35
N PHE A 361 2.19 -2.10 -12.05
CA PHE A 361 2.46 -0.81 -12.67
C PHE A 361 3.47 -0.97 -13.81
N LYS A 362 3.09 -0.63 -15.05
CA LYS A 362 4.02 -0.55 -16.19
C LYS A 362 4.53 0.88 -16.30
N SER A 363 5.84 1.07 -16.16
CA SER A 363 6.50 2.38 -16.32
C SER A 363 6.91 2.60 -17.76
N GLU A 364 6.42 3.66 -18.39
CA GLU A 364 7.05 4.26 -19.56
C GLU A 364 7.92 5.42 -19.07
N GLN A 365 9.18 5.45 -19.50
CA GLN A 365 10.17 6.43 -19.06
C GLN A 365 10.28 7.53 -20.12
N ALA A 366 10.12 8.78 -19.69
CA ALA A 366 10.64 9.94 -20.40
C ALA A 366 11.77 10.53 -19.55
N VAL A 367 12.95 10.67 -20.16
CA VAL A 367 14.10 11.36 -19.58
C VAL A 367 14.06 12.78 -20.13
N ILE A 368 14.05 13.77 -19.24
CA ILE A 368 14.21 15.19 -19.58
C ILE A 368 15.54 15.65 -19.01
#